data_AF-A0A959AHL1-F1
#
_entry.id   AF-A0A959AHL1-F1
#
_cell.length_a   1.000
_cell.length_b   1.000
_cell.length_c   1.000
_cell.angle_alpha   90.00
_cell.angle_beta   90.00
_cell.angle_gamma   90.00
#
_symmetry.space_group_name_H-M   'P 1'
#
loop_
_entity.id
_entity.type
_entity.pdbx_description
1 polymer ?
#
loop_
_entity_poly.entity_id
_entity_poly.type
_entity_poly.pdbx_seq_one_letter_code
_entity_poly.pdbx_strand_id
1 'polypeptide(L)'
;MKEILEYKLFEIGEYSLSVYSIVLAVLVYLLTRGVVALFGKLFGRMASRRNIDEGRQHSFRLLFEYLIWTISIITILTLLGIKLTLVLASSAALLVGLGLGLQQGFSDMLSGIILLFEGTIEKGDIIEVDGVVGRIEEIHL
;
A
#
# COMPACT_ATOMS: atom_id res chain seq x y z
N MET A 1 -16.28 -6.71 -39.02
CA MET A 1 -15.40 -6.21 -37.94
C MET A 1 -15.93 -6.47 -36.53
N LYS A 2 -17.25 -6.51 -36.27
CA LYS A 2 -17.79 -6.91 -34.95
C LYS A 2 -17.64 -8.41 -34.64
N GLU A 3 -17.66 -9.27 -35.66
CA GLU A 3 -17.56 -10.74 -35.50
C GLU A 3 -16.19 -11.27 -35.06
N ILE A 4 -15.09 -10.52 -35.27
CA ILE A 4 -13.74 -10.94 -34.85
C ILE A 4 -13.53 -10.71 -33.35
N LEU A 5 -14.29 -9.79 -32.75
CA LEU A 5 -14.19 -9.42 -31.32
C LEU A 5 -14.96 -10.35 -30.39
N GLU A 6 -15.93 -11.11 -30.92
CA GLU A 6 -16.77 -12.06 -30.15
C GLU A 6 -16.31 -13.51 -30.29
N TYR A 7 -15.15 -13.78 -30.90
CA TYR A 7 -14.65 -15.15 -31.01
C TYR A 7 -14.29 -15.71 -29.63
N LYS A 8 -15.18 -16.56 -29.11
CA LYS A 8 -15.02 -17.34 -27.88
C LYS A 8 -14.03 -18.47 -28.13
N LEU A 9 -12.76 -18.26 -27.78
CA LEU A 9 -11.69 -19.23 -28.05
C LEU A 9 -11.66 -20.41 -27.07
N PHE A 10 -12.23 -20.28 -25.87
CA PHE A 10 -12.32 -21.37 -24.88
C PHE A 10 -13.57 -21.21 -24.00
N GLU A 11 -14.42 -22.24 -23.97
CA GLU A 11 -15.43 -22.45 -22.92
C GLU A 11 -14.91 -23.55 -21.99
N ILE A 12 -14.44 -23.17 -20.79
CA ILE A 12 -14.21 -24.12 -19.68
C ILE A 12 -15.21 -23.74 -18.59
N GLY A 13 -16.43 -24.28 -18.67
CA GLY A 13 -17.51 -24.00 -17.71
C GLY A 13 -18.09 -22.58 -17.82
N GLU A 14 -18.19 -21.86 -16.70
CA GLU A 14 -18.76 -20.49 -16.63
C GLU A 14 -17.78 -19.35 -16.96
N TYR A 15 -16.53 -19.66 -17.31
CA TYR A 15 -15.52 -18.65 -17.62
C TYR A 15 -15.42 -18.44 -19.14
N SER A 16 -16.11 -17.43 -19.65
CA SER A 16 -15.97 -17.00 -21.04
C SER A 16 -14.76 -16.07 -21.18
N LEU A 17 -13.57 -16.67 -21.29
CA LEU A 17 -12.34 -15.96 -21.63
C LEU A 17 -12.45 -15.48 -23.09
N SER A 18 -12.97 -14.28 -23.25
CA SER A 18 -13.13 -13.63 -24.55
C SER A 18 -11.86 -12.89 -24.92
N VAL A 19 -11.58 -12.77 -26.22
CA VAL A 19 -10.47 -11.94 -26.73
C VAL A 19 -10.57 -10.51 -26.18
N TYR A 20 -11.80 -10.01 -25.97
CA TYR A 20 -12.08 -8.74 -25.30
C TYR A 20 -11.44 -8.62 -23.91
N SER A 21 -11.56 -9.63 -23.05
CA SER A 21 -11.01 -9.65 -21.69
C SER A 21 -9.49 -9.54 -21.69
N ILE A 22 -8.85 -10.24 -22.62
CA ILE A 22 -7.40 -10.23 -22.81
C ILE A 22 -6.94 -8.86 -23.32
N VAL A 23 -7.62 -8.30 -24.33
CA VAL A 23 -7.33 -6.97 -24.86
C VAL A 23 -7.47 -5.91 -23.77
N LEU A 24 -8.53 -5.98 -22.97
CA LEU A 24 -8.77 -5.04 -21.88
C LEU A 24 -7.73 -5.20 -20.77
N ALA A 25 -7.32 -6.42 -20.42
CA ALA A 25 -6.26 -6.67 -19.46
C ALA A 25 -4.91 -6.09 -19.93
N VAL A 26 -4.57 -6.25 -21.21
CA VAL A 26 -3.38 -5.63 -21.81
C VAL A 26 -3.47 -4.10 -21.78
N LEU A 27 -4.65 -3.55 -22.06
CA LEU A 27 -4.87 -2.10 -22.02
C LEU A 27 -4.70 -1.56 -20.60
N VAL A 28 -5.27 -2.21 -19.58
CA VAL A 28 -5.09 -1.86 -18.17
C VAL A 28 -3.60 -1.93 -17.80
N TYR A 29 -2.90 -3.01 -18.16
CA TYR A 29 -1.46 -3.13 -17.91
C TYR A 29 -0.63 -1.99 -18.52
N LEU A 30 -0.92 -1.60 -19.76
CA LEU A 30 -0.25 -0.48 -20.42
C LEU A 30 -0.55 0.85 -19.73
N LEU A 31 -1.81 1.09 -19.34
CA LEU A 31 -2.20 2.27 -18.57
C LEU A 31 -1.47 2.33 -17.23
N THR A 32 -1.44 1.23 -16.48
CA THR A 32 -0.71 1.12 -15.21
C THR A 32 0.75 1.48 -15.37
N ARG A 33 1.43 0.92 -16.38
CA ARG A 33 2.83 1.24 -16.66
C ARG A 33 3.01 2.72 -16.99
N GLY A 34 2.08 3.31 -17.73
CA GLY A 34 2.04 4.75 -18.03
C GLY A 34 1.89 5.61 -16.77
N VAL A 35 0.96 5.26 -15.88
CA VAL A 35 0.73 5.97 -14.61
C VAL A 35 1.95 5.90 -13.70
N VAL A 36 2.54 4.71 -13.54
CA VAL A 36 3.76 4.52 -12.73
C VAL A 36 4.92 5.34 -13.30
N ALA A 37 5.12 5.30 -14.61
CA ALA A 37 6.19 6.07 -15.26
C ALA A 37 5.98 7.59 -15.14
N LEU A 38 4.73 8.05 -15.25
CA LEU A 38 4.38 9.46 -15.08
C LEU A 38 4.64 9.91 -13.64
N PHE A 39 4.19 9.12 -12.66
CA PHE A 39 4.42 9.40 -11.26
C PHE A 39 5.92 9.46 -10.94
N GLY A 40 6.70 8.47 -11.37
CA GLY A 40 8.16 8.47 -11.18
C GLY A 40 8.85 9.70 -11.79
N LYS A 41 8.41 10.17 -12.96
CA LYS A 41 8.95 11.39 -13.59
C LYS A 41 8.58 12.66 -12.83
N LEU A 42 7.35 12.78 -12.36
CA LEU A 42 6.88 13.95 -11.60
C LEU A 42 7.55 14.01 -10.23
N PHE A 43 7.57 12.89 -9.52
CA PHE A 43 8.15 12.79 -8.19
C PHE A 43 9.68 12.99 -8.23
N GLY A 44 10.38 12.38 -9.20
CA GLY A 44 11.83 12.57 -9.36
C GLY A 44 12.22 14.02 -9.66
N ARG A 45 11.42 14.75 -10.45
CA ARG A 45 11.67 16.19 -10.72
C ARG A 45 11.45 17.06 -9.49
N MET A 46 10.47 16.73 -8.66
CA MET A 46 10.15 17.50 -7.46
C MET A 46 11.14 17.22 -6.33
N ALA A 47 11.57 15.97 -6.20
CA ALA A 47 12.45 15.53 -5.12
C ALA A 47 13.91 15.95 -5.33
N SER A 48 14.39 16.01 -6.59
CA SER A 48 15.69 16.60 -6.95
C SER A 48 15.80 18.10 -6.57
N ARG A 49 14.68 18.82 -6.46
CA ARG A 49 14.69 20.24 -6.06
C ARG A 49 14.71 20.47 -4.54
N ARG A 50 14.45 19.45 -3.71
CA ARG A 50 14.26 19.60 -2.26
C ARG A 50 15.32 18.94 -1.38
N ASN A 51 16.39 18.37 -1.96
CA ASN A 51 17.50 17.76 -1.21
C ASN A 51 17.00 16.71 -0.17
N ILE A 52 15.88 16.03 -0.46
CA ILE A 52 15.34 14.98 0.41
C ILE A 52 16.30 13.79 0.33
N ASP A 53 16.63 13.19 1.47
CA ASP A 53 17.47 12.00 1.57
C ASP A 53 17.04 10.94 0.53
N GLU A 54 17.99 10.52 -0.33
CA GLU A 54 17.73 9.61 -1.45
C GLU A 54 17.10 8.31 -0.97
N GLY A 55 17.45 7.84 0.24
CA GLY A 55 16.88 6.66 0.86
C GLY A 55 15.38 6.79 1.15
N ARG A 56 14.94 7.94 1.69
CA ARG A 56 13.50 8.20 1.95
C ARG A 56 12.72 8.33 0.66
N GLN A 57 13.26 9.05 -0.33
CA GLN A 57 12.59 9.21 -1.63
C GLN A 57 12.35 7.86 -2.31
N HIS A 58 13.36 6.99 -2.29
CA HIS A 58 13.31 5.68 -2.91
C HIS A 58 12.24 4.79 -2.25
N SER A 59 12.20 4.75 -0.92
CA SER A 59 11.20 3.97 -0.18
C SER A 59 9.76 4.43 -0.45
N PHE A 60 9.50 5.75 -0.45
CA PHE A 60 8.18 6.28 -0.77
C PHE A 60 7.75 5.95 -2.20
N ARG A 61 8.68 6.04 -3.16
CA ARG A 61 8.41 5.69 -4.56
C ARG A 61 8.07 4.21 -4.69
N LEU A 62 8.85 3.32 -4.08
CA LEU A 62 8.60 1.87 -4.08
C LEU A 62 7.22 1.54 -3.52
N LEU A 63 6.87 2.10 -2.36
CA LEU A 63 5.55 1.88 -1.74
C LEU A 63 4.41 2.29 -2.67
N PHE A 64 4.54 3.44 -3.31
CA PHE A 64 3.52 3.93 -4.24
C PHE A 64 3.42 3.07 -5.51
N GLU A 65 4.55 2.65 -6.08
CA GLU A 65 4.58 1.75 -7.23
C GLU A 65 3.92 0.41 -6.88
N TYR A 66 4.20 -0.17 -5.71
CA TYR A 66 3.56 -1.41 -5.26
C TYR A 66 2.05 -1.27 -5.07
N LEU A 67 1.57 -0.15 -4.53
CA LEU A 67 0.13 0.11 -4.38
C LEU A 67 -0.57 0.13 -5.75
N ILE A 68 -0.03 0.86 -6.72
CA ILE A 68 -0.59 0.94 -8.07
C ILE A 68 -0.61 -0.44 -8.73
N TRP A 69 0.49 -1.20 -8.64
CA TRP A 69 0.56 -2.54 -9.19
C TRP A 69 -0.45 -3.49 -8.56
N THR A 70 -0.62 -3.42 -7.23
CA THR A 70 -1.59 -4.24 -6.50
C THR A 70 -3.02 -3.99 -7.01
N ILE A 71 -3.44 -2.73 -7.11
CA ILE A 71 -4.77 -2.35 -7.63
C ILE A 71 -4.94 -2.83 -9.09
N SER A 72 -3.90 -2.70 -9.89
CA SER A 72 -3.91 -3.08 -11.31
C SER A 72 -4.05 -4.59 -11.49
N ILE A 73 -3.34 -5.38 -10.69
CA ILE A 73 -3.43 -6.84 -10.70
C ILE A 73 -4.85 -7.27 -10.30
N ILE A 74 -5.40 -6.71 -9.21
CA ILE A 74 -6.78 -7.01 -8.79
C ILE A 74 -7.77 -6.69 -9.93
N THR A 75 -7.61 -5.54 -10.58
CA THR A 75 -8.45 -5.14 -11.72
C THR A 75 -8.35 -6.15 -12.86
N ILE A 76 -7.14 -6.55 -13.25
CA ILE A 76 -6.91 -7.53 -14.30
C ILE A 76 -7.54 -8.88 -13.96
N LEU A 77 -7.39 -9.36 -12.71
CA LEU A 77 -8.00 -10.61 -12.25
C LEU A 77 -9.53 -10.57 -12.39
N THR A 78 -10.17 -9.46 -12.04
CA THR A 78 -11.61 -9.26 -12.26
C THR A 78 -12.00 -9.35 -13.73
N LEU A 79 -11.23 -8.71 -14.61
CA LEU A 79 -11.49 -8.70 -16.05
C LEU A 79 -11.36 -10.09 -16.68
N LEU A 80 -10.46 -10.92 -16.13
CA LEU A 80 -10.29 -12.32 -16.54
C LEU A 80 -11.40 -13.23 -15.98
N GLY A 81 -12.35 -12.68 -15.22
CA GLY A 81 -13.47 -13.41 -14.62
C GLY A 81 -13.10 -14.18 -13.36
N ILE A 82 -11.91 -13.98 -12.80
CA ILE A 82 -11.46 -14.70 -11.60
C ILE A 82 -12.26 -14.22 -10.39
N LYS A 83 -12.76 -15.16 -9.58
CA LYS A 83 -13.49 -14.86 -8.34
C LYS A 83 -12.56 -14.18 -7.33
N LEU A 84 -12.67 -12.86 -7.21
CA LEU A 84 -11.88 -12.06 -6.27
C LEU A 84 -12.12 -12.42 -4.81
N THR A 85 -13.26 -13.01 -4.46
CA THR A 85 -13.62 -13.32 -3.08
C THR A 85 -12.52 -14.12 -2.36
N LEU A 86 -11.94 -15.13 -3.00
CA LEU A 86 -10.89 -15.95 -2.40
C LEU A 86 -9.57 -15.18 -2.26
N VAL A 87 -9.21 -14.39 -3.28
CA VAL A 87 -7.99 -13.58 -3.30
C VAL A 87 -8.06 -12.48 -2.24
N LEU A 88 -9.19 -11.80 -2.13
CA LEU A 88 -9.41 -10.75 -1.13
C LEU A 88 -9.51 -11.32 0.28
N ALA A 89 -10.17 -12.47 0.48
CA ALA A 89 -10.25 -13.11 1.79
C ALA A 89 -8.86 -13.54 2.31
N SER A 90 -8.05 -14.17 1.46
CA SER A 90 -6.67 -14.54 1.82
C SER A 90 -5.77 -13.32 2.04
N SER A 91 -5.88 -12.30 1.18
CA SER A 91 -5.15 -11.04 1.35
C SER A 91 -5.56 -10.30 2.63
N ALA A 92 -6.84 -10.32 3.00
CA ALA A 92 -7.33 -9.72 4.24
C ALA A 92 -6.73 -10.43 5.47
N ALA A 93 -6.67 -11.75 5.48
CA ALA A 93 -6.03 -12.50 6.56
C ALA A 93 -4.53 -12.16 6.68
N LEU A 94 -3.82 -12.05 5.55
CA LEU A 94 -2.42 -11.61 5.53
C LEU A 94 -2.24 -10.18 6.05
N LEU A 95 -3.09 -9.25 5.61
CA LEU A 95 -3.06 -7.85 6.07
C LEU A 95 -3.34 -7.73 7.56
N VAL A 96 -4.27 -8.53 8.10
CA VAL A 96 -4.51 -8.60 9.55
C VAL A 96 -3.25 -9.12 10.26
N GLY A 97 -2.63 -10.19 9.75
CA GLY A 97 -1.38 -10.72 10.33
C GLY A 97 -0.25 -9.69 10.34
N LEU A 98 -0.06 -8.95 9.24
CA LEU A 98 0.90 -7.84 9.17
C LEU A 98 0.56 -6.71 10.14
N GLY A 99 -0.73 -6.35 10.24
CA GLY A 99 -1.21 -5.33 11.18
C GLY A 99 -0.94 -5.70 12.64
N LEU A 100 -1.16 -6.96 13.01
CA LEU A 100 -0.82 -7.48 14.34
C LEU A 100 0.69 -7.43 14.59
N GLY A 101 1.51 -7.76 13.59
CA GLY A 101 2.97 -7.67 13.70
C GLY A 101 3.49 -6.23 13.88
N LEU A 102 2.78 -5.24 13.33
CA LEU A 102 3.11 -3.82 13.45
C LEU A 102 2.38 -3.12 14.61
N GLN A 103 1.49 -3.83 15.31
CA GLN A 103 0.59 -3.24 16.31
C GLN A 103 1.36 -2.52 17.43
N GLN A 104 2.44 -3.12 17.92
CA GLN A 104 3.24 -2.54 19.01
C GLN A 104 3.85 -1.20 18.60
N GLY A 105 4.50 -1.13 17.44
CA GLY A 105 5.12 0.13 16.97
C GLY A 105 4.10 1.25 16.75
N PHE A 106 2.89 0.90 16.28
CA PHE A 106 1.79 1.88 16.20
C PHE A 106 1.32 2.33 17.59
N SER A 107 1.22 1.41 18.56
CA SER A 107 0.85 1.72 19.94
C SER A 107 1.86 2.65 20.58
N ASP A 108 3.16 2.39 20.42
CA ASP A 108 4.23 3.19 21.00
C ASP A 108 4.25 4.61 20.42
N MET A 109 4.09 4.72 19.09
CA MET A 109 4.01 6.03 18.41
C MET A 109 2.77 6.82 18.85
N LEU A 110 1.60 6.17 18.99
CA LEU A 110 0.38 6.82 19.47
C LEU A 110 0.52 7.28 20.92
N SER A 111 1.09 6.45 21.79
CA SER A 111 1.42 6.84 23.17
C SER A 111 2.30 8.08 23.19
N GLY A 112 3.36 8.12 22.37
CA GLY A 112 4.22 9.30 22.24
C GLY A 112 3.45 10.57 21.84
N ILE A 113 2.57 10.48 20.83
CA ILE A 113 1.74 11.61 20.39
C ILE A 113 0.77 12.07 21.50
N ILE A 114 0.11 11.13 22.18
CA ILE A 114 -0.85 11.44 23.26
C ILE A 114 -0.13 12.13 24.42
N LEU A 115 1.03 11.62 24.84
CA LEU A 115 1.82 12.22 25.91
C LEU A 115 2.24 13.66 25.58
N LEU A 116 2.65 13.92 24.33
CA LEU A 116 3.01 15.26 23.87
C LEU A 116 1.80 16.21 23.79
N PHE A 117 0.60 15.69 23.52
CA PHE A 117 -0.61 16.50 23.32
C PHE A 117 -1.37 16.79 24.62
N GLU A 118 -1.52 15.79 25.49
CA GLU A 118 -2.22 15.93 26.77
C GLU A 118 -1.37 16.67 27.81
N GLY A 119 -0.03 16.69 27.65
CA GLY A 119 0.86 17.34 28.61
C GLY A 119 0.83 16.69 29.99
N THR A 120 0.39 15.42 30.07
CA THR A 120 0.24 14.68 31.34
C THR A 120 1.58 14.51 32.07
N ILE A 121 2.68 14.61 31.34
CA ILE A 121 4.04 14.50 31.86
C ILE A 121 4.96 15.45 31.09
N GLU A 122 5.68 16.30 31.83
CA GLU A 122 6.59 17.31 31.29
C GLU A 122 8.06 16.95 31.54
N LYS A 123 8.95 17.58 30.77
CA LYS A 123 10.40 17.47 30.98
C LYS A 123 10.74 17.96 32.39
N GLY A 124 11.37 17.10 33.18
CA GLY A 124 11.73 17.37 34.57
C GLY A 124 10.83 16.70 35.60
N ASP A 125 9.71 16.11 35.19
CA ASP A 125 8.83 15.35 36.08
C ASP A 125 9.50 14.07 36.58
N ILE A 126 9.20 13.70 37.83
CA ILE A 126 9.64 12.45 38.45
C ILE A 126 8.47 11.47 38.36
N ILE A 127 8.70 10.35 37.69
CA ILE A 127 7.69 9.31 37.48
C ILE A 127 8.23 7.95 37.89
N GLU A 128 7.31 7.07 38.28
CA GLU A 128 7.59 5.66 38.54
C GLU A 128 6.96 4.81 37.43
N VAL A 129 7.80 4.07 36.70
CA VAL A 129 7.35 3.14 35.65
C VAL A 129 7.94 1.77 35.97
N ASP A 130 7.09 0.75 36.06
CA ASP A 130 7.49 -0.63 36.38
C ASP A 130 8.39 -0.76 37.63
N GLY A 131 8.13 0.06 38.65
CA GLY A 131 8.89 0.07 39.92
C GLY A 131 10.23 0.81 39.85
N VAL A 132 10.53 1.49 38.75
CA VAL A 132 11.73 2.33 38.60
C VAL A 132 11.33 3.80 38.69
N VAL A 133 11.91 4.51 39.67
CA VAL A 133 11.75 5.96 39.83
C VAL A 133 12.82 6.69 39.02
N GLY A 134 12.39 7.53 38.08
CA GLY A 134 13.27 8.29 37.19
C GLY A 134 12.75 9.71 36.91
N ARG A 135 13.63 10.57 36.40
CA ARG A 135 13.28 11.92 35.92
C ARG A 135 13.22 11.93 34.39
N ILE A 136 12.19 12.56 33.83
CA ILE A 136 12.04 12.69 32.38
C ILE A 136 13.06 13.68 31.82
N GLU A 137 13.94 13.21 30.92
CA GLU A 137 14.87 14.07 30.20
C GLU A 137 14.29 14.57 28.86
N GLU A 138 13.76 13.67 28.03
CA GLU A 138 13.21 13.99 26.69
C GLU A 138 12.14 12.98 26.27
N ILE A 139 11.19 13.42 25.44
CA ILE A 139 10.12 12.59 24.87
C ILE A 139 10.31 12.55 23.35
N HIS A 140 10.40 11.35 22.78
CA HIS A 140 10.59 11.10 21.35
C HIS A 140 9.44 10.25 20.78
N LEU A 141 9.33 10.25 19.45
CA LEU A 141 8.38 9.43 18.67
C LEU A 141 9.07 8.16 18.13
#